data_AF-A0A0R3LE44-F1
#
_entry.id   AF-A0A0R3LE44-F1
#
_cell.length_a   1.000
_cell.length_b   1.000
_cell.length_c   1.000
_cell.angle_alpha   90.00
_cell.angle_beta   90.00
_cell.angle_gamma   90.00
#
_symmetry.space_group_name_H-M   'P 1'
#
loop_
_entity.id
_entity.type
_entity.pdbx_description
1 polymer ?
#
loop_
_entity_poly.entity_id
_entity_poly.type
_entity_poly.pdbx_seq_one_letter_code
_entity_poly.pdbx_strand_id
1 'polypeptide(L)'
;MSAALAGFSNKALKQIANEIIQEDAKPWELSRAYDFQLIECDHVDLIEIAPGQNSLKIYNGKMHGRRMQDLPVDEDAVLTHDEMDVVSDYCVNDLAATGLLMQTLKEQLTLREQMIKQYGVDLRSKSDAQIAEAVIKKELKWLTGEEQKKPKITPGKHYKYRVPDFIHYRSTELNAVLDNVRAADFAISTSGKVIMPDVLKKAKIKIGSSIYRVGIGGLRSSEKTIAHRADAHTRIVDRDVRGYYPQIILNLGLYPQHLGPIFLRVFRSSVERRNKAKDRVDELKKLIKRANDEATLLKQELKTNDDVSGSLKIVNNGAFGKLDSKWSVLFAPDLMIQVTIGGQLSLLMLIEMVKRAGFRVVSANTDGIVIICPTDEEDALAAVIAKWERLTGFETEETEYSALYSRDVNNYIAVKPDGSVKKKGAYAEPKIVASSWPSPLNEVCSDAVVEYVTKGVPIFKTIHACPRHSAICHHSHCQRRRRERRQVSRQGDPLVLLDGRQRLDQLQTAYSDDRDHPLRRIVTTHS
;
A
#
# COMPACT_ATOMS: atom_id res chain seq x y z
N MET A 1 28.11 10.35 14.58
CA MET A 1 29.31 10.72 13.81
C MET A 1 29.87 12.08 14.25
N SER A 2 29.12 13.18 14.11
CA SER A 2 29.61 14.53 14.45
C SER A 2 30.18 14.66 15.86
N ALA A 3 29.46 14.19 16.88
CA ALA A 3 29.97 14.18 18.27
C ALA A 3 31.25 13.34 18.45
N ALA A 4 31.38 12.22 17.74
CA ALA A 4 32.59 11.39 17.81
C ALA A 4 33.80 12.13 17.21
N LEU A 5 33.61 12.83 16.09
CA LEU A 5 34.65 13.67 15.47
C LEU A 5 34.99 14.91 16.30
N ALA A 6 34.07 15.37 17.14
CA ALA A 6 34.32 16.42 18.14
C ALA A 6 35.07 15.89 19.39
N GLY A 7 35.47 14.61 19.43
CA GLY A 7 36.30 14.04 20.51
C GLY A 7 35.54 13.60 21.75
N PHE A 8 34.22 13.38 21.65
CA PHE A 8 33.41 12.96 22.79
C PHE A 8 33.78 11.56 23.27
N SER A 9 33.78 11.36 24.59
CA SER A 9 34.01 10.04 25.20
C SER A 9 32.91 9.03 24.85
N ASN A 10 33.22 7.73 24.89
CA ASN A 10 32.24 6.66 24.65
C ASN A 10 30.99 6.76 25.54
N LYS A 11 31.16 7.17 26.79
CA LYS A 11 30.04 7.39 27.72
C LYS A 11 29.10 8.49 27.21
N ALA A 12 29.65 9.60 26.74
CA ALA A 12 28.87 10.70 26.19
C ALA A 12 28.21 10.31 24.86
N LEU A 13 28.91 9.57 23.99
CA LEU A 13 28.34 9.05 22.74
C LEU A 13 27.17 8.10 22.97
N LYS A 14 27.25 7.22 23.96
CA LYS A 14 26.15 6.33 24.36
C LYS A 14 24.95 7.11 24.90
N GLN A 15 25.17 8.14 25.71
CA GLN A 15 24.09 9.01 26.18
C GLN A 15 23.38 9.72 25.02
N ILE A 16 24.14 10.33 24.10
CA ILE A 16 23.60 10.97 22.90
C ILE A 16 22.80 9.95 22.06
N ALA A 17 23.31 8.72 21.89
CA ALA A 17 22.62 7.67 21.16
C ALA A 17 21.29 7.26 21.84
N ASN A 18 21.27 7.16 23.17
CA ASN A 18 20.06 6.86 23.93
C ASN A 18 19.02 7.97 23.78
N GLU A 19 19.40 9.25 23.81
CA GLU A 19 18.47 10.37 23.58
C GLU A 19 17.87 10.34 22.16
N ILE A 20 18.66 9.97 21.15
CA ILE A 20 18.13 9.78 19.78
C ILE A 20 17.09 8.65 19.74
N ILE A 21 17.42 7.50 20.34
CA ILE A 21 16.62 6.27 20.19
C ILE A 21 15.40 6.25 21.12
N GLN A 22 15.57 6.67 22.37
CA GLN A 22 14.57 6.57 23.43
C GLN A 22 13.73 7.85 23.56
N GLU A 23 14.31 9.01 23.28
CA GLU A 23 13.65 10.32 23.44
C GLU A 23 13.29 10.99 22.11
N ASP A 24 13.64 10.38 20.96
CA ASP A 24 13.45 10.93 19.61
C ASP A 24 14.10 12.31 19.41
N ALA A 25 15.19 12.57 20.16
CA ALA A 25 15.91 13.84 20.14
C ALA A 25 16.48 14.15 18.75
N LYS A 26 16.29 15.39 18.29
CA LYS A 26 16.71 15.79 16.94
C LYS A 26 18.19 16.21 16.91
N PRO A 27 18.89 16.01 15.78
CA PRO A 27 20.32 16.32 15.69
C PRO A 27 20.70 17.75 16.10
N TRP A 28 19.86 18.74 15.77
CA TRP A 28 20.07 20.15 16.14
C TRP A 28 19.75 20.47 17.60
N GLU A 29 18.98 19.63 18.29
CA GLU A 29 18.76 19.75 19.74
C GLU A 29 20.00 19.25 20.48
N LEU A 30 20.51 18.09 20.09
CA LEU A 30 21.71 17.49 20.64
C LEU A 30 22.95 18.34 20.38
N SER A 31 23.10 18.87 19.16
CA SER A 31 24.20 19.78 18.80
C SER A 31 24.26 21.01 19.72
N ARG A 32 23.10 21.57 20.10
CA ARG A 32 23.01 22.70 21.04
C ARG A 32 23.21 22.28 22.49
N ALA A 33 22.63 21.15 22.90
CA ALA A 33 22.69 20.67 24.29
C ALA A 33 24.10 20.23 24.69
N TYR A 34 24.84 19.64 23.75
CA TYR A 34 26.18 19.09 23.96
C TYR A 34 27.30 19.96 23.39
N ASP A 35 26.97 21.06 22.72
CA ASP A 35 27.93 21.99 22.11
C ASP A 35 28.90 21.32 21.11
N PHE A 36 28.34 20.72 20.05
CA PHE A 36 29.12 20.22 18.92
C PHE A 36 28.52 20.66 17.59
N GLN A 37 29.36 20.84 16.57
CA GLN A 37 28.88 21.19 15.23
C GLN A 37 28.39 19.96 14.47
N LEU A 38 27.25 20.09 13.79
CA LEU A 38 26.78 19.07 12.85
C LEU A 38 27.62 19.14 11.58
N ILE A 39 28.15 17.99 11.17
CA ILE A 39 28.90 17.88 9.92
C ILE A 39 27.92 17.84 8.76
N GLU A 40 28.18 18.68 7.77
CA GLU A 40 27.52 18.59 6.48
C GLU A 40 28.17 17.46 5.67
N CYS A 41 27.40 16.43 5.36
CA CYS A 41 27.86 15.31 4.55
C CYS A 41 26.77 14.90 3.57
N ASP A 42 27.19 14.52 2.35
CA ASP A 42 26.30 13.93 1.37
C ASP A 42 25.87 12.54 1.85
N HIS A 43 24.62 12.40 2.26
CA HIS A 43 24.09 11.17 2.84
C HIS A 43 22.66 10.92 2.39
N VAL A 44 22.27 9.65 2.42
CA VAL A 44 20.92 9.20 2.11
C VAL A 44 20.43 8.33 3.25
N ASP A 45 19.28 8.70 3.84
CA ASP A 45 18.61 7.86 4.82
C ASP A 45 17.64 6.91 4.10
N LEU A 46 18.02 5.64 4.02
CA LEU A 46 17.22 4.60 3.37
C LEU A 46 15.92 4.30 4.12
N ILE A 47 15.84 4.59 5.43
CA ILE A 47 14.63 4.33 6.23
C ILE A 47 13.48 5.23 5.78
N GLU A 48 13.78 6.49 5.41
CA GLU A 48 12.77 7.43 4.90
C GLU A 48 12.20 7.02 3.53
N ILE A 49 12.94 6.19 2.79
CA ILE A 49 12.55 5.69 1.47
C ILE A 49 11.84 4.33 1.60
N ALA A 50 12.29 3.49 2.52
CA ALA A 50 11.80 2.13 2.68
C ALA A 50 10.33 2.13 3.14
N PRO A 51 9.43 1.39 2.47
CA PRO A 51 8.01 1.43 2.83
C PRO A 51 7.69 0.83 4.20
N GLY A 52 6.91 1.59 4.98
CA GLY A 52 6.46 1.22 6.32
C GLY A 52 7.47 1.59 7.41
N GLN A 53 7.14 1.28 8.66
CA GLN A 53 8.02 1.51 9.81
C GLN A 53 8.56 0.17 10.29
N ASN A 54 9.71 -0.24 9.74
CA ASN A 54 10.35 -1.51 10.07
C ASN A 54 11.82 -1.27 10.46
N SER A 55 12.35 -2.13 11.33
CA SER A 55 13.80 -2.16 11.59
C SER A 55 14.57 -2.74 10.41
N LEU A 56 15.87 -2.45 10.35
CA LEU A 56 16.76 -3.02 9.34
C LEU A 56 16.68 -4.56 9.32
N LYS A 57 16.58 -5.21 10.49
CA LYS A 57 16.39 -6.66 10.59
C LYS A 57 15.13 -7.16 9.89
N ILE A 58 14.00 -6.46 10.04
CA ILE A 58 12.76 -6.82 9.35
C ILE A 58 12.91 -6.63 7.85
N TYR A 59 13.51 -5.51 7.39
CA TYR A 59 13.80 -5.32 5.97
C TYR A 59 14.71 -6.41 5.43
N ASN A 60 15.76 -6.78 6.17
CA ASN A 60 16.66 -7.86 5.82
C ASN A 60 15.90 -9.18 5.65
N GLY A 61 14.93 -9.47 6.52
CA GLY A 61 14.01 -10.61 6.35
C GLY A 61 13.16 -10.52 5.08
N LYS A 62 12.63 -9.33 4.75
CA LYS A 62 11.86 -9.10 3.51
C LYS A 62 12.67 -9.27 2.23
N MET A 63 13.96 -8.97 2.30
CA MET A 63 14.91 -9.14 1.20
C MET A 63 15.49 -10.56 1.11
N HIS A 64 15.10 -11.47 2.01
CA HIS A 64 15.70 -12.78 2.19
C HIS A 64 17.21 -12.73 2.43
N GLY A 65 17.63 -11.78 3.27
CA GLY A 65 19.02 -11.62 3.68
C GLY A 65 19.61 -12.90 4.25
N ARG A 66 20.89 -13.13 3.95
CA ARG A 66 21.60 -14.38 4.29
C ARG A 66 21.62 -14.69 5.78
N ARG A 67 21.72 -13.64 6.61
CA ARG A 67 21.89 -13.74 8.05
C ARG A 67 21.01 -12.70 8.74
N MET A 68 20.13 -13.17 9.61
CA MET A 68 19.33 -12.35 10.52
C MET A 68 19.79 -12.63 11.95
N GLN A 69 20.15 -11.58 12.67
CA GLN A 69 20.72 -11.68 14.00
C GLN A 69 20.18 -10.54 14.87
N ASP A 70 19.97 -10.82 16.16
CA ASP A 70 19.73 -9.79 17.18
C ASP A 70 21.08 -9.32 17.75
N LEU A 71 21.13 -8.14 18.36
CA LEU A 71 22.30 -7.72 19.10
C LEU A 71 22.75 -8.86 20.04
N PRO A 72 24.02 -9.31 19.94
CA PRO A 72 24.47 -10.53 20.62
C PRO A 72 24.67 -10.33 22.13
N VAL A 73 24.64 -9.08 22.58
CA VAL A 73 24.89 -8.61 23.94
C VAL A 73 23.76 -7.67 24.38
N ASP A 74 23.72 -7.35 25.67
CA ASP A 74 22.84 -6.30 26.19
C ASP A 74 23.30 -4.92 25.70
N GLU A 75 22.37 -4.01 25.44
CA GLU A 75 22.65 -2.69 24.86
C GLU A 75 23.44 -1.75 25.78
N ASP A 76 23.47 -2.02 27.09
CA ASP A 76 24.23 -1.28 28.09
C ASP A 76 25.44 -2.06 28.62
N ALA A 77 25.77 -3.22 28.02
CA ALA A 77 26.92 -4.02 28.42
C ALA A 77 28.25 -3.30 28.17
N VAL A 78 29.16 -3.37 29.14
CA VAL A 78 30.57 -3.06 28.93
C VAL A 78 31.25 -4.29 28.35
N LEU A 79 31.73 -4.19 27.11
CA LEU A 79 32.21 -5.33 26.34
C LEU A 79 33.63 -5.74 26.76
N THR A 80 33.87 -7.04 26.82
CA THR A 80 35.21 -7.63 26.77
C THR A 80 35.77 -7.56 25.34
N HIS A 81 37.08 -7.75 25.16
CA HIS A 81 37.70 -7.73 23.82
C HIS A 81 37.08 -8.78 22.88
N ASP A 82 36.81 -9.99 23.39
CA ASP A 82 36.16 -11.05 22.61
C ASP A 82 34.72 -10.68 22.21
N GLU A 83 33.96 -10.03 23.11
CA GLU A 83 32.62 -9.54 22.78
C GLU A 83 32.65 -8.39 21.78
N MET A 84 33.70 -7.55 21.79
CA MET A 84 33.89 -6.51 20.78
C MET A 84 34.05 -7.11 19.38
N ASP A 85 34.77 -8.22 19.24
CA ASP A 85 34.92 -8.91 17.95
C ASP A 85 33.57 -9.46 17.47
N VAL A 86 32.76 -10.03 18.37
CA VAL A 86 31.41 -10.52 18.06
C VAL A 86 30.47 -9.38 17.65
N VAL A 87 30.52 -8.24 18.35
CA VAL A 87 29.73 -7.04 18.01
C VAL A 87 30.22 -6.42 16.69
N SER A 88 31.53 -6.44 16.42
CA SER A 88 32.10 -5.99 15.15
C SER A 88 31.56 -6.82 13.98
N ASP A 89 31.55 -8.15 14.08
CA ASP A 89 30.94 -9.02 13.07
C ASP A 89 29.42 -8.78 12.92
N TYR A 90 28.70 -8.51 14.03
CA TYR A 90 27.29 -8.07 13.97
C TYR A 90 27.13 -6.77 13.16
N CYS A 91 27.97 -5.77 13.39
CA CYS A 91 27.95 -4.51 12.63
C CYS A 91 28.25 -4.71 11.14
N VAL A 92 29.18 -5.62 10.78
CA VAL A 92 29.45 -6.00 9.38
C VAL A 92 28.21 -6.60 8.72
N ASN A 93 27.45 -7.44 9.44
CA ASN A 93 26.18 -7.95 8.94
C ASN A 93 25.13 -6.84 8.71
N ASP A 94 25.05 -5.85 9.59
CA ASP A 94 24.15 -4.69 9.41
C ASP A 94 24.56 -3.82 8.21
N LEU A 95 25.86 -3.64 7.95
CA LEU A 95 26.35 -3.00 6.73
C LEU A 95 25.95 -3.78 5.47
N ALA A 96 26.08 -5.11 5.49
CA ALA A 96 25.65 -5.96 4.37
C ALA A 96 24.13 -5.88 4.12
N ALA A 97 23.33 -5.89 5.19
CA ALA A 97 21.88 -5.71 5.11
C ALA A 97 21.50 -4.32 4.56
N THR A 98 22.25 -3.28 4.94
CA THR A 98 22.08 -1.91 4.44
C THR A 98 22.41 -1.79 2.96
N GLY A 99 23.51 -2.41 2.51
CA GLY A 99 23.87 -2.48 1.09
C GLY A 99 22.82 -3.24 0.25
N LEU A 100 22.27 -4.33 0.78
CA LEU A 100 21.17 -5.06 0.15
C LEU A 100 19.89 -4.20 0.06
N LEU A 101 19.59 -3.42 1.10
CA LEU A 101 18.46 -2.48 1.10
C LEU A 101 18.65 -1.38 0.05
N MET A 102 19.84 -0.81 -0.06
CA MET A 102 20.18 0.19 -1.08
C MET A 102 19.98 -0.38 -2.50
N GLN A 103 20.47 -1.59 -2.75
CA GLN A 103 20.28 -2.27 -4.04
C GLN A 103 18.79 -2.54 -4.33
N THR A 104 18.03 -2.93 -3.31
CA THR A 104 16.59 -3.21 -3.42
C THR A 104 15.80 -1.93 -3.69
N LEU A 105 16.24 -0.79 -3.16
CA LEU A 105 15.62 0.53 -3.33
C LEU A 105 16.17 1.32 -4.54
N LYS A 106 16.97 0.68 -5.40
CA LYS A 106 17.67 1.37 -6.50
C LYS A 106 16.74 2.16 -7.41
N GLU A 107 15.59 1.60 -7.78
CA GLU A 107 14.62 2.28 -8.64
C GLU A 107 14.04 3.53 -7.97
N GLN A 108 13.73 3.45 -6.67
CA GLN A 108 13.20 4.55 -5.87
C GLN A 108 14.24 5.67 -5.68
N LEU A 109 15.51 5.32 -5.56
CA LEU A 109 16.65 6.24 -5.49
C LEU A 109 16.87 6.96 -6.82
N THR A 110 16.94 6.22 -7.93
CA THR A 110 17.09 6.80 -9.28
C THR A 110 15.95 7.77 -9.60
N LEU A 111 14.72 7.44 -9.21
CA LEU A 111 13.58 8.34 -9.38
C LEU A 111 13.79 9.67 -8.63
N ARG A 112 14.26 9.62 -7.38
CA ARG A 112 14.55 10.81 -6.56
C ARG A 112 15.66 11.66 -7.17
N GLU A 113 16.72 11.03 -7.70
CA GLU A 113 17.81 11.72 -8.40
C GLU A 113 17.33 12.44 -9.66
N GLN A 114 16.44 11.82 -10.43
CA GLN A 114 15.82 12.46 -11.61
C GLN A 114 14.96 13.66 -11.19
N MET A 115 14.16 13.51 -10.12
CA MET A 115 13.36 14.61 -9.59
C MET A 115 14.23 15.75 -9.03
N ILE A 116 15.40 15.48 -8.45
CA ILE A 116 16.36 16.52 -8.03
C ILE A 116 16.79 17.37 -9.23
N LYS A 117 17.13 16.73 -10.36
CA LYS A 117 17.51 17.44 -11.59
C LYS A 117 16.40 18.36 -12.09
N GLN A 118 15.13 17.95 -11.90
CA GLN A 118 13.97 18.73 -12.32
C GLN A 118 13.62 19.89 -11.37
N TYR A 119 13.63 19.65 -10.06
CA TYR A 119 13.09 20.59 -9.07
C TYR A 119 14.16 21.34 -8.27
N GLY A 120 15.42 20.90 -8.31
CA GLY A 120 16.55 21.53 -7.63
C GLY A 120 16.45 21.49 -6.10
N VAL A 121 15.82 20.44 -5.55
CA VAL A 121 15.67 20.22 -4.10
C VAL A 121 16.10 18.79 -3.83
N ASP A 122 16.88 18.54 -2.77
CA ASP A 122 17.26 17.18 -2.39
C ASP A 122 16.05 16.37 -1.90
N LEU A 123 15.78 15.26 -2.57
CA LEU A 123 14.65 14.36 -2.31
C LEU A 123 15.10 12.95 -1.90
N ARG A 124 16.42 12.69 -1.83
CA ARG A 124 16.95 11.33 -1.62
C ARG A 124 16.51 10.73 -0.29
N SER A 125 16.49 11.52 0.79
CA SER A 125 16.04 11.10 2.13
C SER A 125 14.59 11.52 2.43
N LYS A 126 13.72 11.58 1.41
CA LYS A 126 12.30 11.93 1.60
C LYS A 126 11.39 10.77 1.23
N SER A 127 10.41 10.52 2.10
CA SER A 127 9.25 9.68 1.79
C SER A 127 8.44 10.25 0.63
N ASP A 128 7.67 9.39 -0.05
CA ASP A 128 6.80 9.77 -1.17
C ASP A 128 5.86 10.95 -0.84
N ALA A 129 5.33 10.98 0.39
CA ALA A 129 4.46 12.06 0.83
C ALA A 129 5.22 13.38 1.07
N GLN A 130 6.47 13.33 1.55
CA GLN A 130 7.33 14.52 1.68
C GLN A 130 7.80 15.04 0.31
N ILE A 131 8.02 14.14 -0.67
CA ILE A 131 8.32 14.53 -2.06
C ILE A 131 7.19 15.36 -2.63
N ALA A 132 5.95 14.90 -2.51
CA ALA A 132 4.78 15.63 -3.01
C ALA A 132 4.69 17.04 -2.44
N GLU A 133 4.88 17.19 -1.12
CA GLU A 133 4.89 18.50 -0.48
C GLU A 133 6.05 19.38 -0.97
N ALA A 134 7.27 18.84 -1.07
CA ALA A 134 8.44 19.60 -1.51
C ALA A 134 8.27 20.13 -2.94
N VAL A 135 7.78 19.28 -3.85
CA VAL A 135 7.52 19.65 -5.25
C VAL A 135 6.42 20.71 -5.34
N ILE A 136 5.27 20.50 -4.68
CA ILE A 136 4.16 21.47 -4.73
C ILE A 136 4.56 22.80 -4.11
N LYS A 137 5.27 22.80 -2.97
CA LYS A 137 5.78 24.04 -2.35
C LYS A 137 6.73 24.77 -3.30
N LYS A 138 7.61 24.07 -4.00
CA LYS A 138 8.55 24.65 -4.96
C LYS A 138 7.81 25.29 -6.14
N GLU A 139 6.86 24.58 -6.74
CA GLU A 139 6.05 25.11 -7.85
C GLU A 139 5.19 26.32 -7.41
N LEU A 140 4.58 26.27 -6.23
CA LEU A 140 3.82 27.40 -5.68
C LEU A 140 4.71 28.61 -5.41
N LYS A 141 5.89 28.42 -4.80
CA LYS A 141 6.85 29.51 -4.57
C LYS A 141 7.30 30.15 -5.88
N TRP A 142 7.49 29.36 -6.93
CA TRP A 142 7.85 29.89 -8.25
C TRP A 142 6.73 30.74 -8.85
N LEU A 143 5.47 30.33 -8.72
CA LEU A 143 4.33 31.06 -9.27
C LEU A 143 3.91 32.29 -8.44
N THR A 144 4.08 32.24 -7.12
CA THR A 144 3.59 33.28 -6.19
C THR A 144 4.68 34.20 -5.67
N GLY A 145 5.94 33.79 -5.73
CA GLY A 145 7.07 34.45 -5.05
C GLY A 145 7.11 34.20 -3.54
N GLU A 146 6.06 33.60 -2.96
CA GLU A 146 5.90 33.46 -1.52
C GLU A 146 6.16 32.03 -1.02
N GLU A 147 6.70 31.96 0.20
CA GLU A 147 6.89 30.69 0.87
C GLU A 147 5.64 30.25 1.63
N GLN A 148 5.12 29.09 1.23
CA GLN A 148 3.88 28.54 1.74
C GLN A 148 4.04 28.01 3.17
N LYS A 149 3.18 28.47 4.07
CA LYS A 149 3.19 28.13 5.49
C LYS A 149 2.08 27.16 5.84
N LYS A 150 2.32 26.34 6.87
CA LYS A 150 1.29 25.46 7.43
C LYS A 150 0.11 26.28 7.96
N PRO A 151 -1.13 25.81 7.80
CA PRO A 151 -2.28 26.51 8.36
C PRO A 151 -2.32 26.36 9.88
N LYS A 152 -2.95 27.33 10.55
CA LYS A 152 -3.33 27.22 11.96
C LYS A 152 -4.77 26.70 12.02
N ILE A 153 -4.96 25.46 12.43
CA ILE A 153 -6.29 24.86 12.62
C ILE A 153 -6.46 24.51 14.10
N THR A 154 -7.55 24.99 14.70
CA THR A 154 -7.92 24.66 16.08
C THR A 154 -8.38 23.21 16.18
N PRO A 155 -7.79 22.37 17.04
CA PRO A 155 -8.30 21.04 17.33
C PRO A 155 -9.76 21.07 17.77
N GLY A 156 -10.55 20.06 17.40
CA GLY A 156 -11.99 20.03 17.69
C GLY A 156 -12.85 20.86 16.73
N LYS A 157 -12.27 21.47 15.68
CA LYS A 157 -13.07 22.06 14.60
C LYS A 157 -13.92 20.99 13.93
N HIS A 158 -15.17 21.34 13.63
CA HIS A 158 -16.11 20.49 12.91
C HIS A 158 -16.25 20.96 11.46
N TYR A 159 -16.42 20.01 10.56
CA TYR A 159 -16.66 20.25 9.15
C TYR A 159 -17.91 19.51 8.68
N LYS A 160 -18.66 20.14 7.78
CA LYS A 160 -19.80 19.53 7.06
C LYS A 160 -19.36 19.17 5.65
N TYR A 161 -19.86 18.04 5.16
CA TYR A 161 -19.68 17.66 3.76
C TYR A 161 -20.60 18.50 2.86
N ARG A 162 -20.07 19.01 1.74
CA ARG A 162 -20.85 19.69 0.70
C ARG A 162 -21.07 18.73 -0.46
N VAL A 163 -22.32 18.36 -0.68
CA VAL A 163 -22.73 17.42 -1.73
C VAL A 163 -22.58 18.08 -3.10
N PRO A 164 -21.78 17.52 -4.03
CA PRO A 164 -21.72 17.98 -5.41
C PRO A 164 -23.05 17.80 -6.15
N ASP A 165 -23.37 18.71 -7.07
CA ASP A 165 -24.66 18.71 -7.80
C ASP A 165 -24.93 17.42 -8.58
N PHE A 166 -23.87 16.77 -9.07
CA PHE A 166 -24.02 15.52 -9.82
C PHE A 166 -24.36 14.31 -8.94
N ILE A 167 -24.19 14.39 -7.61
CA ILE A 167 -24.51 13.28 -6.71
C ILE A 167 -26.02 13.21 -6.49
N HIS A 168 -26.63 12.17 -7.05
CA HIS A 168 -28.04 11.89 -6.86
C HIS A 168 -28.29 10.38 -6.89
N TYR A 169 -29.28 9.93 -6.13
CA TYR A 169 -29.70 8.53 -6.07
C TYR A 169 -31.16 8.39 -6.38
N ARG A 170 -31.55 7.21 -6.86
CA ARG A 170 -32.94 6.88 -7.12
C ARG A 170 -33.58 6.05 -6.01
N SER A 171 -32.81 5.24 -5.31
CA SER A 171 -33.28 4.43 -4.19
C SER A 171 -33.48 5.26 -2.93
N THR A 172 -34.48 4.90 -2.15
CA THR A 172 -34.76 5.50 -0.84
C THR A 172 -33.60 5.27 0.13
N GLU A 173 -32.95 4.11 0.05
CA GLU A 173 -31.86 3.69 0.92
C GLU A 173 -30.62 4.55 0.71
N LEU A 174 -30.22 4.82 -0.54
CA LEU A 174 -29.06 5.66 -0.82
C LEU A 174 -29.34 7.14 -0.60
N ASN A 175 -30.58 7.60 -0.82
CA ASN A 175 -30.97 8.95 -0.42
C ASN A 175 -30.88 9.12 1.11
N ALA A 176 -31.29 8.12 1.90
CA ALA A 176 -31.11 8.16 3.36
C ALA A 176 -29.62 8.18 3.77
N VAL A 177 -28.74 7.47 3.05
CA VAL A 177 -27.29 7.57 3.26
C VAL A 177 -26.80 8.99 2.96
N LEU A 178 -27.24 9.58 1.85
CA LEU A 178 -26.88 10.94 1.47
C LEU A 178 -27.32 11.97 2.52
N ASP A 179 -28.52 11.81 3.07
CA ASP A 179 -29.04 12.67 4.12
C ASP A 179 -28.26 12.54 5.43
N ASN A 180 -27.85 11.33 5.80
CA ASN A 180 -26.93 11.11 6.92
C ASN A 180 -25.57 11.79 6.70
N VAL A 181 -25.05 11.79 5.48
CA VAL A 181 -23.80 12.49 5.13
C VAL A 181 -23.97 14.01 5.20
N ARG A 182 -25.09 14.56 4.73
CA ARG A 182 -25.42 15.99 4.84
C ARG A 182 -25.53 16.44 6.30
N ALA A 183 -26.15 15.61 7.14
CA ALA A 183 -26.35 15.91 8.56
C ALA A 183 -25.08 15.72 9.41
N ALA A 184 -24.15 14.87 9.00
CA ALA A 184 -22.97 14.48 9.76
C ALA A 184 -21.99 15.64 10.04
N ASP A 185 -21.46 15.69 11.27
CA ASP A 185 -20.35 16.57 11.68
C ASP A 185 -19.04 15.80 11.80
N PHE A 186 -18.07 16.15 10.98
CA PHE A 186 -16.74 15.54 10.99
C PHE A 186 -15.82 16.34 11.91
N ALA A 187 -15.46 15.75 13.05
CA ALA A 187 -14.55 16.35 14.02
C ALA A 187 -13.08 16.08 13.68
N ILE A 188 -12.18 17.00 14.05
CA ILE A 188 -10.73 16.81 13.93
C ILE A 188 -10.11 16.48 15.29
N SER A 189 -9.38 15.36 15.36
CA SER A 189 -8.68 14.93 16.56
C SER A 189 -7.52 15.88 16.92
N THR A 190 -6.97 15.73 18.13
CA THR A 190 -5.74 16.42 18.57
C THR A 190 -4.50 16.05 17.74
N SER A 191 -4.50 14.88 17.11
CA SER A 191 -3.48 14.47 16.15
C SER A 191 -3.66 15.10 14.76
N GLY A 192 -4.75 15.83 14.53
CA GLY A 192 -5.08 16.45 13.25
C GLY A 192 -5.79 15.51 12.28
N LYS A 193 -6.26 14.34 12.75
CA LYS A 193 -6.93 13.33 11.95
C LYS A 193 -8.43 13.57 11.89
N VAL A 194 -9.03 13.37 10.72
CA VAL A 194 -10.49 13.34 10.58
C VAL A 194 -11.07 12.18 11.39
N ILE A 195 -12.12 12.44 12.16
CA ILE A 195 -12.89 11.43 12.89
C ILE A 195 -14.19 11.18 12.13
N MET A 196 -14.43 9.93 11.73
CA MET A 196 -15.69 9.57 11.07
C MET A 196 -16.86 9.63 12.05
N PRO A 197 -17.96 10.29 11.66
CA PRO A 197 -19.22 10.23 12.39
C PRO A 197 -19.68 8.78 12.55
N ASP A 198 -20.18 8.45 13.74
CA ASP A 198 -20.61 7.09 14.10
C ASP A 198 -21.73 6.58 13.18
N VAL A 199 -22.64 7.46 12.76
CA VAL A 199 -23.72 7.14 11.81
C VAL A 199 -23.17 6.60 10.48
N LEU A 200 -22.09 7.19 9.96
CA LEU A 200 -21.46 6.75 8.71
C LEU A 200 -20.56 5.53 8.93
N LYS A 201 -19.82 5.51 10.04
CA LYS A 201 -18.92 4.40 10.39
C LYS A 201 -19.67 3.08 10.60
N LYS A 202 -20.89 3.14 11.15
CA LYS A 202 -21.74 1.97 11.43
C LYS A 202 -22.69 1.65 10.26
N ALA A 203 -22.80 2.52 9.26
CA ALA A 203 -23.69 2.31 8.12
C ALA A 203 -23.35 1.02 7.37
N LYS A 204 -24.39 0.21 7.13
CA LYS A 204 -24.35 -0.98 6.27
C LYS A 204 -25.29 -0.74 5.11
N ILE A 205 -24.73 -0.38 3.95
CA ILE A 205 -25.50 0.01 2.78
C ILE A 205 -25.74 -1.26 1.96
N LYS A 206 -26.98 -1.75 1.93
CA LYS A 206 -27.35 -2.92 1.14
C LYS A 206 -27.80 -2.48 -0.25
N ILE A 207 -27.11 -2.96 -1.30
CA ILE A 207 -27.54 -2.77 -2.69
C ILE A 207 -27.55 -4.14 -3.36
N GLY A 208 -28.73 -4.62 -3.74
CA GLY A 208 -28.93 -6.00 -4.19
C GLY A 208 -28.54 -7.01 -3.10
N SER A 209 -27.67 -7.96 -3.44
CA SER A 209 -27.15 -8.97 -2.51
C SER A 209 -25.92 -8.51 -1.72
N SER A 210 -25.33 -7.36 -2.07
CA SER A 210 -24.04 -6.92 -1.56
C SER A 210 -24.21 -5.88 -0.46
N ILE A 211 -23.29 -5.89 0.52
CA ILE A 211 -23.24 -4.89 1.61
C ILE A 211 -21.97 -4.05 1.43
N TYR A 212 -22.16 -2.74 1.43
CA TYR A 212 -21.11 -1.74 1.30
C TYR A 212 -20.95 -0.94 2.60
N ARG A 213 -19.71 -0.55 2.90
CA ARG A 213 -19.35 0.23 4.09
C ARG A 213 -18.52 1.43 3.69
N VAL A 214 -18.85 2.56 4.30
CA VAL A 214 -18.16 3.85 4.13
C VAL A 214 -17.09 3.99 5.21
N GLY A 215 -15.95 4.60 4.88
CA GLY A 215 -14.87 4.90 5.82
C GLY A 215 -13.89 5.92 5.25
N ILE A 216 -12.99 6.45 6.09
CA ILE A 216 -12.00 7.46 5.67
C ILE A 216 -11.14 6.97 4.50
N GLY A 217 -10.81 5.68 4.50
CA GLY A 217 -10.01 5.05 3.44
C GLY A 217 -10.76 4.73 2.14
N GLY A 218 -12.04 5.09 2.03
CA GLY A 218 -12.88 4.80 0.87
C GLY A 218 -13.90 3.67 1.09
N LEU A 219 -14.65 3.37 0.01
CA LEU A 219 -15.74 2.40 -0.01
C LEU A 219 -15.18 0.98 0.04
N ARG A 220 -15.89 0.07 0.73
CA ARG A 220 -15.57 -1.35 0.72
C ARG A 220 -16.83 -2.21 0.71
N SER A 221 -16.87 -3.20 -0.16
CA SER A 221 -17.84 -4.30 -0.09
C SER A 221 -17.49 -5.32 1.01
N SER A 222 -18.40 -6.25 1.28
CA SER A 222 -18.38 -7.13 2.47
C SER A 222 -18.38 -8.63 2.16
N GLU A 223 -17.91 -9.01 0.98
CA GLU A 223 -17.74 -10.40 0.59
C GLU A 223 -16.75 -11.14 1.50
N LYS A 224 -17.01 -12.44 1.70
CA LYS A 224 -16.18 -13.33 2.51
C LYS A 224 -16.14 -14.71 1.87
N THR A 225 -14.94 -15.19 1.54
CA THR A 225 -14.68 -16.52 0.98
C THR A 225 -15.61 -16.83 -0.21
N ILE A 226 -15.40 -16.10 -1.31
CA ILE A 226 -16.21 -16.23 -2.52
C ILE A 226 -15.34 -16.48 -3.75
N ALA A 227 -15.88 -17.23 -4.70
CA ALA A 227 -15.27 -17.47 -6.00
C ALA A 227 -16.27 -17.09 -7.10
N HIS A 228 -15.81 -16.33 -8.07
CA HIS A 228 -16.51 -16.05 -9.31
C HIS A 228 -15.66 -16.57 -10.46
N ARG A 229 -16.29 -17.28 -11.40
CA ARG A 229 -15.67 -17.75 -12.63
C ARG A 229 -16.52 -17.27 -13.79
N ALA A 230 -15.87 -16.73 -14.80
CA ALA A 230 -16.48 -16.48 -16.09
C ALA A 230 -16.82 -17.83 -16.74
N ASP A 231 -17.90 -17.87 -17.52
CA ASP A 231 -18.31 -19.01 -18.33
C ASP A 231 -18.56 -18.58 -19.78
N ALA A 232 -19.17 -19.45 -20.59
CA ALA A 232 -19.43 -19.16 -22.00
C ALA A 232 -20.40 -17.98 -22.23
N HIS A 233 -21.14 -17.55 -21.20
CA HIS A 233 -22.17 -16.53 -21.30
C HIS A 233 -21.92 -15.33 -20.39
N THR A 234 -20.89 -15.37 -19.55
CA THR A 234 -20.60 -14.33 -18.56
C THR A 234 -19.13 -13.96 -18.52
N ARG A 235 -18.86 -12.66 -18.41
CA ARG A 235 -17.53 -12.08 -18.17
C ARG A 235 -17.48 -11.40 -16.81
N ILE A 236 -16.30 -11.36 -16.22
CA ILE A 236 -16.03 -10.62 -14.98
C ILE A 236 -15.19 -9.41 -15.35
N VAL A 237 -15.71 -8.22 -15.05
CA VAL A 237 -15.13 -6.95 -15.48
C VAL A 237 -14.83 -6.07 -14.27
N ASP A 238 -13.57 -5.69 -14.13
CA ASP A 238 -13.08 -4.69 -13.17
C ASP A 238 -13.10 -3.32 -13.83
N ARG A 239 -13.76 -2.35 -13.19
CA ARG A 239 -13.79 -0.94 -13.61
C ARG A 239 -13.18 -0.09 -12.50
N ASP A 240 -11.91 0.28 -12.69
CA ASP A 240 -11.14 1.14 -11.78
C ASP A 240 -11.13 2.58 -12.30
N VAL A 241 -11.33 3.57 -11.44
CA VAL A 241 -11.31 4.98 -11.82
C VAL A 241 -9.88 5.50 -11.94
N ARG A 242 -9.53 6.07 -13.10
CA ARG A 242 -8.20 6.58 -13.37
C ARG A 242 -7.87 7.81 -12.52
N GLY A 243 -6.90 7.65 -11.61
CA GLY A 243 -6.39 8.77 -10.81
C GLY A 243 -7.44 9.36 -9.87
N TYR A 244 -8.17 8.49 -9.17
CA TYR A 244 -9.45 8.83 -8.55
C TYR A 244 -9.46 10.08 -7.68
N TYR A 245 -8.70 10.11 -6.59
CA TYR A 245 -8.65 11.27 -5.69
C TYR A 245 -8.12 12.54 -6.37
N PRO A 246 -7.04 12.49 -7.17
CA PRO A 246 -6.64 13.64 -7.97
C PRO A 246 -7.75 14.20 -8.88
N GLN A 247 -8.53 13.34 -9.54
CA GLN A 247 -9.64 13.80 -10.39
C GLN A 247 -10.78 14.40 -9.59
N ILE A 248 -11.11 13.85 -8.41
CA ILE A 248 -12.11 14.49 -7.53
C ILE A 248 -11.69 15.90 -7.14
N ILE A 249 -10.40 16.09 -6.80
CA ILE A 249 -9.85 17.40 -6.46
C ILE A 249 -10.05 18.39 -7.63
N LEU A 250 -9.71 17.98 -8.85
CA LEU A 250 -9.77 18.83 -10.04
C LEU A 250 -11.21 19.09 -10.52
N ASN A 251 -12.06 18.07 -10.57
CA ASN A 251 -13.43 18.16 -11.06
C ASN A 251 -14.31 19.04 -10.15
N LEU A 252 -14.06 18.98 -8.84
CA LEU A 252 -14.80 19.77 -7.85
C LEU A 252 -14.13 21.12 -7.53
N GLY A 253 -13.01 21.47 -8.17
CA GLY A 253 -12.30 22.73 -7.92
C GLY A 253 -11.82 22.88 -6.47
N LEU A 254 -11.36 21.79 -5.87
CA LEU A 254 -11.00 21.69 -4.46
C LEU A 254 -9.54 22.11 -4.22
N TYR A 255 -9.31 23.02 -3.27
CA TYR A 255 -7.96 23.43 -2.87
C TYR A 255 -7.87 23.72 -1.36
N PRO A 256 -6.68 23.58 -0.74
CA PRO A 256 -6.44 24.08 0.61
C PRO A 256 -6.64 25.61 0.65
N GLN A 257 -7.53 26.08 1.52
CA GLN A 257 -7.97 27.48 1.54
C GLN A 257 -6.80 28.48 1.69
N HIS A 258 -5.80 28.14 2.50
CA HIS A 258 -4.62 28.99 2.72
C HIS A 258 -3.62 28.99 1.57
N LEU A 259 -3.71 28.04 0.63
CA LEU A 259 -2.89 28.04 -0.60
C LEU A 259 -3.62 28.71 -1.77
N GLY A 260 -4.93 28.88 -1.66
CA GLY A 260 -5.76 29.51 -2.68
C GLY A 260 -5.88 28.71 -3.99
N PRO A 261 -6.63 29.24 -4.97
CA PRO A 261 -6.93 28.55 -6.23
C PRO A 261 -5.71 28.31 -7.12
N ILE A 262 -4.58 29.01 -6.88
CA ILE A 262 -3.33 28.77 -7.61
C ILE A 262 -2.81 27.33 -7.40
N PHE A 263 -3.15 26.69 -6.28
CA PHE A 263 -2.91 25.27 -6.05
C PHE A 263 -3.47 24.40 -7.17
N LEU A 264 -4.69 24.69 -7.66
CA LEU A 264 -5.31 23.90 -8.73
C LEU A 264 -4.52 23.98 -10.03
N ARG A 265 -3.84 25.11 -10.33
CA ARG A 265 -3.00 25.24 -11.52
C ARG A 265 -1.79 24.31 -11.47
N VAL A 266 -1.10 24.30 -10.33
CA VAL A 266 0.04 23.40 -10.04
C VAL A 266 -0.41 21.94 -10.10
N PHE A 267 -1.48 21.62 -9.36
CA PHE A 267 -1.97 20.26 -9.26
C PHE A 267 -2.50 19.72 -10.60
N ARG A 268 -3.22 20.53 -11.37
CA ARG A 268 -3.69 20.19 -12.72
C ARG A 268 -2.53 19.89 -13.66
N SER A 269 -1.51 20.74 -13.70
CA SER A 269 -0.30 20.49 -14.49
C SER A 269 0.36 19.15 -14.15
N SER A 270 0.47 18.82 -12.86
CA SER A 270 1.02 17.53 -12.41
C SER A 270 0.17 16.33 -12.85
N VAL A 271 -1.15 16.43 -12.74
CA VAL A 271 -2.09 15.37 -13.15
C VAL A 271 -2.09 15.17 -14.67
N GLU A 272 -2.16 16.25 -15.45
CA GLU A 272 -2.19 16.18 -16.92
C GLU A 272 -0.88 15.65 -17.49
N ARG A 273 0.27 16.11 -17.00
CA ARG A 273 1.59 15.58 -17.40
C ARG A 273 1.71 14.09 -17.11
N ARG A 274 1.20 13.64 -15.95
CA ARG A 274 1.18 12.22 -15.59
C ARG A 274 0.33 11.41 -16.56
N ASN A 275 -0.89 11.88 -16.83
CA ASN A 275 -1.82 11.16 -17.69
C ASN A 275 -1.24 11.05 -19.10
N LYS A 276 -0.69 12.13 -19.67
CA LYS A 276 0.00 12.12 -20.96
C LYS A 276 1.15 11.11 -21.00
N ALA A 277 1.99 11.08 -19.96
CA ALA A 277 3.10 10.13 -19.87
C ALA A 277 2.60 8.68 -19.77
N LYS A 278 1.57 8.42 -18.97
CA LYS A 278 0.94 7.09 -18.86
C LYS A 278 0.36 6.64 -20.21
N ASP A 279 -0.39 7.49 -20.89
CA ASP A 279 -0.99 7.16 -22.19
C ASP A 279 0.09 6.82 -23.22
N ARG A 280 1.20 7.58 -23.22
CA ARG A 280 2.36 7.29 -24.07
C ARG A 280 3.03 5.97 -23.71
N VAL A 281 3.17 5.62 -22.43
CA VAL A 281 3.68 4.30 -22.00
C VAL A 281 2.81 3.18 -22.54
N ASP A 282 1.49 3.30 -22.43
CA ASP A 282 0.56 2.26 -22.87
C ASP A 282 0.55 2.11 -24.40
N GLU A 283 0.68 3.22 -25.13
CA GLU A 283 0.90 3.21 -26.58
C GLU A 283 2.22 2.52 -26.96
N LEU A 284 3.34 2.91 -26.32
CA LEU A 284 4.67 2.36 -26.60
C LEU A 284 4.73 0.85 -26.32
N LYS A 285 4.09 0.36 -25.26
CA LYS A 285 3.98 -1.09 -24.98
C LYS A 285 3.31 -1.84 -26.13
N LYS A 286 2.26 -1.28 -26.72
CA LYS A 286 1.57 -1.89 -27.88
C LYS A 286 2.46 -1.89 -29.12
N LEU A 287 3.19 -0.80 -29.37
CA LEU A 287 4.12 -0.69 -30.50
C LEU A 287 5.29 -1.67 -30.38
N ILE A 288 5.92 -1.75 -29.20
CA ILE A 288 7.04 -2.65 -28.92
C ILE A 288 6.63 -4.12 -29.09
N LYS A 289 5.45 -4.50 -28.59
CA LYS A 289 4.90 -5.86 -28.77
C LYS A 289 4.69 -6.23 -30.24
N ARG A 290 4.34 -5.25 -31.09
CA ARG A 290 4.19 -5.45 -32.55
C ARG A 290 5.53 -5.51 -33.28
N ALA A 291 6.57 -4.87 -32.74
CA ALA A 291 7.91 -4.78 -33.32
C ALA A 291 8.87 -5.88 -32.82
N ASN A 292 8.36 -6.97 -32.23
CA ASN A 292 9.13 -8.11 -31.72
C ASN A 292 10.32 -7.71 -30.81
N ASP A 293 10.14 -6.68 -29.97
CA ASP A 293 11.13 -6.24 -28.97
C ASP A 293 12.51 -5.75 -29.49
N GLU A 294 12.70 -5.49 -30.79
CA GLU A 294 13.99 -5.01 -31.33
C GLU A 294 14.17 -3.47 -31.32
N ALA A 295 13.18 -2.72 -30.83
CA ALA A 295 13.17 -1.25 -30.92
C ALA A 295 13.83 -0.55 -29.72
N THR A 296 15.16 -0.48 -29.69
CA THR A 296 15.95 0.17 -28.61
C THR A 296 15.49 1.59 -28.29
N LEU A 297 15.19 2.42 -29.31
CA LEU A 297 14.72 3.79 -29.11
C LEU A 297 13.34 3.84 -28.44
N LEU A 298 12.41 2.96 -28.83
CA LEU A 298 11.08 2.89 -28.21
C LEU A 298 11.19 2.44 -26.75
N LYS A 299 12.10 1.53 -26.42
CA LYS A 299 12.36 1.11 -25.04
C LYS A 299 12.91 2.25 -24.19
N GLN A 300 13.79 3.07 -24.75
CA GLN A 300 14.32 4.25 -24.05
C GLN A 300 13.25 5.33 -23.83
N GLU A 301 12.41 5.57 -24.84
CA GLU A 301 11.27 6.48 -24.72
C GLU A 301 10.25 5.98 -23.70
N LEU A 302 9.98 4.66 -23.69
CA LEU A 302 9.10 4.01 -22.73
C LEU A 302 9.61 4.21 -21.31
N LYS A 303 10.91 3.95 -21.07
CA LYS A 303 11.52 4.12 -19.75
C LYS A 303 11.41 5.57 -19.28
N THR A 304 11.69 6.53 -20.17
CA THR A 304 11.57 7.97 -19.85
C THR A 304 10.14 8.35 -19.45
N ASN A 305 9.13 7.92 -20.20
CA ASN A 305 7.73 8.24 -19.87
C ASN A 305 7.25 7.48 -18.62
N ASP A 306 7.73 6.26 -18.39
CA ASP A 306 7.41 5.48 -17.20
C ASP A 306 7.97 6.15 -15.93
N ASP A 307 9.21 6.65 -15.99
CA ASP A 307 9.83 7.42 -14.90
C ASP A 307 9.06 8.72 -14.59
N VAL A 308 8.63 9.46 -15.63
CA VAL A 308 7.80 10.67 -15.48
C VAL A 308 6.44 10.32 -14.87
N SER A 309 5.78 9.27 -15.37
CA SER A 309 4.49 8.79 -14.86
C SER A 309 4.59 8.36 -13.40
N GLY A 310 5.65 7.63 -13.04
CA GLY A 310 5.96 7.21 -11.68
C GLY A 310 6.19 8.38 -10.74
N SER A 311 7.05 9.33 -11.13
CA SER A 311 7.36 10.54 -10.35
C SER A 311 6.11 11.36 -10.05
N LEU A 312 5.29 11.64 -11.07
CA LEU A 312 4.08 12.43 -10.90
C LEU A 312 2.96 11.67 -10.19
N LYS A 313 2.94 10.33 -10.26
CA LYS A 313 2.06 9.50 -9.42
C LYS A 313 2.38 9.68 -7.95
N ILE A 314 3.66 9.73 -7.57
CA ILE A 314 4.10 9.99 -6.20
C ILE A 314 3.63 11.38 -5.75
N VAL A 315 3.84 12.41 -6.57
CA VAL A 315 3.39 13.78 -6.26
C VAL A 315 1.87 13.84 -6.07
N ASN A 316 1.10 13.27 -7.01
CA ASN A 316 -0.36 13.35 -6.97
C ASN A 316 -0.97 12.59 -5.78
N ASN A 317 -0.50 11.37 -5.51
CA ASN A 317 -0.99 10.56 -4.39
C ASN A 317 -0.49 11.08 -3.04
N GLY A 318 0.76 11.54 -2.98
CA GLY A 318 1.35 12.11 -1.77
C GLY A 318 0.67 13.41 -1.36
N ALA A 319 0.25 14.24 -2.33
CA ALA A 319 -0.51 15.46 -2.06
C ALA A 319 -1.82 15.17 -1.32
N PHE A 320 -2.58 14.18 -1.80
CA PHE A 320 -3.79 13.70 -1.12
C PHE A 320 -3.49 13.19 0.29
N GLY A 321 -2.46 12.34 0.46
CA GLY A 321 -2.09 11.81 1.77
C GLY A 321 -1.68 12.87 2.80
N LYS A 322 -1.21 14.03 2.33
CA LYS A 322 -0.79 15.17 3.16
C LYS A 322 -1.95 16.08 3.59
N LEU A 323 -3.14 15.96 2.98
CA LEU A 323 -4.33 16.73 3.39
C LEU A 323 -4.74 16.46 4.85
N ASP A 324 -4.41 15.28 5.38
CA ASP A 324 -4.74 14.82 6.74
C ASP A 324 -3.50 14.73 7.66
N SER A 325 -2.46 15.53 7.37
CA SER A 325 -1.23 15.62 8.15
C SER A 325 -1.05 17.03 8.73
N LYS A 326 -1.29 17.23 10.03
CA LYS A 326 -1.17 18.55 10.69
C LYS A 326 0.20 19.23 10.57
N TRP A 327 1.23 18.47 10.25
CA TRP A 327 2.59 18.96 10.04
C TRP A 327 2.84 19.47 8.61
N SER A 328 1.87 19.25 7.70
CA SER A 328 2.00 19.54 6.29
C SER A 328 1.55 20.96 5.95
N VAL A 329 2.20 21.55 4.94
CA VAL A 329 1.70 22.75 4.26
C VAL A 329 0.43 22.46 3.46
N LEU A 330 0.20 21.22 3.04
CA LEU A 330 -1.02 20.81 2.34
C LEU A 330 -2.17 20.44 3.30
N PHE A 331 -1.99 20.57 4.62
CA PHE A 331 -3.00 20.17 5.59
C PHE A 331 -4.34 20.89 5.33
N ALA A 332 -5.37 20.12 4.99
CA ALA A 332 -6.70 20.61 4.67
C ALA A 332 -7.72 19.50 4.98
N PRO A 333 -8.10 19.32 6.25
CA PRO A 333 -8.97 18.22 6.66
C PRO A 333 -10.38 18.32 6.06
N ASP A 334 -10.89 19.53 5.79
CA ASP A 334 -12.11 19.75 5.01
C ASP A 334 -12.00 19.16 3.61
N LEU A 335 -10.85 19.36 2.97
CA LEU A 335 -10.58 18.81 1.65
C LEU A 335 -10.49 17.29 1.67
N MET A 336 -9.84 16.73 2.70
CA MET A 336 -9.79 15.28 2.92
C MET A 336 -11.20 14.68 3.00
N ILE A 337 -12.10 15.32 3.75
CA ILE A 337 -13.51 14.89 3.86
C ILE A 337 -14.20 14.99 2.50
N GLN A 338 -14.09 16.13 1.81
CA GLN A 338 -14.73 16.34 0.51
C GLN A 338 -14.29 15.29 -0.53
N VAL A 339 -12.99 14.99 -0.59
CA VAL A 339 -12.43 14.04 -1.55
C VAL A 339 -12.84 12.61 -1.23
N THR A 340 -12.68 12.18 0.03
CA THR A 340 -12.93 10.79 0.43
C THR A 340 -14.42 10.44 0.42
N ILE A 341 -15.28 11.30 0.95
CA ILE A 341 -16.73 11.07 0.97
C ILE A 341 -17.29 11.24 -0.44
N GLY A 342 -16.81 12.23 -1.21
CA GLY A 342 -17.22 12.40 -2.60
C GLY A 342 -16.92 11.20 -3.47
N GLY A 343 -15.76 10.56 -3.30
CA GLY A 343 -15.46 9.32 -3.99
C GLY A 343 -16.45 8.20 -3.61
N GLN A 344 -16.67 8.00 -2.32
CA GLN A 344 -17.59 6.95 -1.85
C GLN A 344 -19.01 7.13 -2.37
N LEU A 345 -19.52 8.36 -2.36
CA LEU A 345 -20.83 8.68 -2.91
C LEU A 345 -20.89 8.46 -4.43
N SER A 346 -19.82 8.82 -5.15
CA SER A 346 -19.72 8.63 -6.60
C SER A 346 -19.70 7.14 -6.98
N LEU A 347 -18.97 6.30 -6.25
CA LEU A 347 -18.99 4.84 -6.47
C LEU A 347 -20.32 4.22 -6.10
N LEU A 348 -20.97 4.64 -5.01
CA LEU A 348 -22.33 4.18 -4.69
C LEU A 348 -23.32 4.52 -5.81
N MET A 349 -23.15 5.68 -6.46
CA MET A 349 -23.96 6.10 -7.59
C MET A 349 -23.73 5.17 -8.79
N LEU A 350 -22.47 4.82 -9.08
CA LEU A 350 -22.14 3.85 -10.12
C LEU A 350 -22.76 2.47 -9.83
N ILE A 351 -22.64 1.99 -8.59
CA ILE A 351 -23.17 0.69 -8.17
C ILE A 351 -24.70 0.66 -8.32
N GLU A 352 -25.41 1.72 -7.95
CA GLU A 352 -26.85 1.83 -8.16
C GLU A 352 -27.19 1.80 -9.66
N MET A 353 -26.49 2.57 -10.48
CA MET A 353 -26.71 2.63 -11.93
C MET A 353 -26.51 1.26 -12.59
N VAL A 354 -25.41 0.58 -12.28
CA VAL A 354 -25.09 -0.77 -12.77
C VAL A 354 -26.15 -1.76 -12.31
N LYS A 355 -26.56 -1.73 -11.04
CA LYS A 355 -27.57 -2.64 -10.51
C LYS A 355 -28.94 -2.44 -11.17
N ARG A 356 -29.34 -1.19 -11.41
CA ARG A 356 -30.61 -0.84 -12.05
C ARG A 356 -30.66 -1.23 -13.53
N ALA A 357 -29.50 -1.33 -14.18
CA ALA A 357 -29.40 -1.84 -15.54
C ALA A 357 -29.45 -3.37 -15.63
N GLY A 358 -29.62 -4.08 -14.49
CA GLY A 358 -29.75 -5.54 -14.46
C GLY A 358 -28.46 -6.27 -14.08
N PHE A 359 -27.31 -5.59 -14.11
CA PHE A 359 -26.02 -6.21 -13.82
C PHE A 359 -25.76 -6.45 -12.32
N ARG A 360 -24.78 -7.30 -12.03
CA ARG A 360 -24.40 -7.65 -10.66
C ARG A 360 -23.01 -7.12 -10.31
N VAL A 361 -22.94 -6.22 -9.34
CA VAL A 361 -21.68 -5.82 -8.70
C VAL A 361 -21.33 -6.83 -7.60
N VAL A 362 -20.14 -7.43 -7.71
CA VAL A 362 -19.67 -8.49 -6.80
C VAL A 362 -18.58 -8.04 -5.84
N SER A 363 -17.86 -6.97 -6.17
CA SER A 363 -16.86 -6.36 -5.29
C SER A 363 -16.77 -4.86 -5.55
N ALA A 364 -16.38 -4.09 -4.54
CA ALA A 364 -16.08 -2.67 -4.64
C ALA A 364 -14.99 -2.29 -3.63
N ASN A 365 -13.92 -1.68 -4.13
CA ASN A 365 -12.83 -1.13 -3.33
C ASN A 365 -12.93 0.42 -3.30
N THR A 366 -11.83 1.07 -2.92
CA THR A 366 -11.74 2.53 -2.79
C THR A 366 -12.04 3.29 -4.08
N ASP A 367 -11.68 2.73 -5.22
CA ASP A 367 -11.57 3.42 -6.51
C ASP A 367 -12.22 2.69 -7.69
N GLY A 368 -12.85 1.53 -7.48
CA GLY A 368 -13.40 0.72 -8.54
C GLY A 368 -14.40 -0.34 -8.08
N ILE A 369 -15.01 -0.99 -9.06
CA ILE A 369 -16.01 -2.05 -8.86
C ILE A 369 -15.76 -3.23 -9.80
N VAL A 370 -16.09 -4.43 -9.32
CA VAL A 370 -16.09 -5.64 -10.13
C VAL A 370 -17.53 -6.06 -10.44
N ILE A 371 -17.81 -6.30 -11.71
CA ILE A 371 -19.13 -6.53 -12.28
C ILE A 371 -19.14 -7.89 -12.97
N ILE A 372 -20.24 -8.64 -12.85
CA ILE A 372 -20.54 -9.77 -13.74
C ILE A 372 -21.48 -9.27 -14.82
N CYS A 373 -21.06 -9.46 -16.07
CA CYS A 373 -21.75 -9.01 -17.28
C CYS A 373 -22.02 -10.21 -18.20
N PRO A 374 -23.26 -10.40 -18.69
CA PRO A 374 -23.51 -11.27 -19.82
C PRO A 374 -22.66 -10.85 -21.04
N THR A 375 -22.14 -11.81 -21.80
CA THR A 375 -21.27 -11.56 -22.97
C THR A 375 -21.99 -10.80 -24.10
N ASP A 376 -23.31 -10.89 -24.17
CA ASP A 376 -24.16 -10.22 -25.16
C ASP A 376 -24.67 -8.84 -24.72
N GLU A 377 -24.38 -8.43 -23.48
CA GLU A 377 -24.83 -7.14 -22.91
C GLU A 377 -23.67 -6.14 -22.67
N GLU A 378 -22.52 -6.35 -23.32
CA GLU A 378 -21.34 -5.50 -23.16
C GLU A 378 -21.60 -4.04 -23.50
N ASP A 379 -22.31 -3.79 -24.60
CA ASP A 379 -22.68 -2.44 -25.04
C ASP A 379 -23.62 -1.76 -24.04
N ALA A 380 -24.53 -2.54 -23.43
CA ALA A 380 -25.45 -2.02 -22.42
C ALA A 380 -24.71 -1.63 -21.14
N LEU A 381 -23.76 -2.46 -20.69
CA LEU A 381 -22.89 -2.11 -19.56
C LEU A 381 -22.04 -0.87 -19.89
N ALA A 382 -21.40 -0.84 -21.06
CA ALA A 382 -20.58 0.28 -21.51
C ALA A 382 -21.39 1.59 -21.56
N ALA A 383 -22.64 1.55 -22.00
CA ALA A 383 -23.52 2.72 -22.00
C ALA A 383 -23.81 3.26 -20.58
N VAL A 384 -23.96 2.37 -19.60
CA VAL A 384 -24.14 2.74 -18.18
C VAL A 384 -22.87 3.38 -17.62
N ILE A 385 -21.70 2.77 -17.86
CA ILE A 385 -20.41 3.32 -17.44
C ILE A 385 -20.19 4.70 -18.08
N ALA A 386 -20.36 4.82 -19.40
CA ALA A 386 -20.19 6.07 -20.13
C ALA A 386 -21.15 7.17 -19.65
N LYS A 387 -22.38 6.81 -19.25
CA LYS A 387 -23.31 7.77 -18.64
C LYS A 387 -22.80 8.27 -17.30
N TRP A 388 -22.28 7.39 -16.45
CA TRP A 388 -21.71 7.78 -15.16
C TRP A 388 -20.45 8.64 -15.33
N GLU A 389 -19.57 8.29 -16.27
CA GLU A 389 -18.38 9.08 -16.62
C GLU A 389 -18.76 10.49 -17.08
N ARG A 390 -19.79 10.63 -17.94
CA ARG A 390 -20.30 11.95 -18.35
C ARG A 390 -20.87 12.77 -17.20
N LEU A 391 -21.57 12.14 -16.25
CA LEU A 391 -22.16 12.84 -15.10
C LEU A 391 -21.10 13.33 -14.10
N THR A 392 -20.02 12.56 -13.93
CA THR A 392 -19.01 12.79 -12.89
C THR A 392 -17.74 13.46 -13.40
N GLY A 393 -17.49 13.41 -14.71
CA GLY A 393 -16.22 13.78 -15.33
C GLY A 393 -15.08 12.82 -15.00
N PHE A 394 -15.37 11.61 -14.52
CA PHE A 394 -14.36 10.57 -14.30
C PHE A 394 -14.16 9.71 -15.54
N GLU A 395 -13.02 9.02 -15.59
CA GLU A 395 -12.66 8.04 -16.61
C GLU A 395 -12.34 6.71 -15.92
N THR A 396 -12.86 5.60 -16.44
CA THR A 396 -12.62 4.25 -15.92
C THR A 396 -11.73 3.44 -16.86
N GLU A 397 -10.87 2.63 -16.26
CA GLU A 397 -10.06 1.63 -16.96
C GLU A 397 -10.72 0.26 -16.78
N GLU A 398 -10.86 -0.48 -17.87
CA GLU A 398 -11.40 -1.85 -17.85
C GLU A 398 -10.27 -2.88 -17.71
N THR A 399 -10.48 -3.87 -16.84
CA THR A 399 -9.70 -5.11 -16.83
C THR A 399 -10.63 -6.31 -16.74
N GLU A 400 -10.46 -7.26 -17.65
CA GLU A 400 -11.22 -8.51 -17.65
C GLU A 400 -10.55 -9.58 -16.79
N TYR A 401 -11.38 -10.35 -16.08
CA TYR A 401 -10.99 -11.54 -15.31
C TYR A 401 -11.73 -12.78 -15.81
N SER A 402 -11.02 -13.89 -15.95
CA SER A 402 -11.58 -15.23 -16.14
C SER A 402 -12.05 -15.83 -14.81
N ALA A 403 -11.42 -15.45 -13.69
CA ALA A 403 -11.86 -15.82 -12.36
C ALA A 403 -11.43 -14.80 -11.29
N LEU A 404 -12.22 -14.69 -10.23
CA LEU A 404 -11.92 -13.91 -9.04
C LEU A 404 -12.15 -14.78 -7.80
N TYR A 405 -11.08 -15.06 -7.07
CA TYR A 405 -11.11 -15.79 -5.79
C TYR A 405 -10.80 -14.83 -4.65
N SER A 406 -11.79 -14.53 -3.82
CA SER A 406 -11.67 -13.53 -2.77
C SER A 406 -11.86 -14.16 -1.39
N ARG A 407 -10.87 -14.01 -0.51
CA ARG A 407 -11.08 -14.21 0.93
C ARG A 407 -11.93 -13.09 1.49
N ASP A 408 -11.63 -11.86 1.06
CA ASP A 408 -12.35 -10.61 1.35
C ASP A 408 -11.94 -9.53 0.32
N VAL A 409 -12.59 -8.36 0.33
CA VAL A 409 -12.38 -7.26 -0.64
C VAL A 409 -10.93 -6.82 -0.86
N ASN A 410 -10.07 -6.97 0.16
CA ASN A 410 -8.67 -6.56 0.07
C ASN A 410 -7.70 -7.73 -0.13
N ASN A 411 -8.19 -8.97 -0.12
CA ASN A 411 -7.39 -10.19 -0.14
C ASN A 411 -7.97 -11.14 -1.19
N TYR A 412 -7.46 -11.05 -2.42
CA TYR A 412 -7.96 -11.82 -3.55
C TYR A 412 -6.89 -12.20 -4.57
N ILE A 413 -7.24 -13.17 -5.40
CA ILE A 413 -6.52 -13.65 -6.57
C ILE A 413 -7.46 -13.46 -7.77
N ALA A 414 -7.08 -12.58 -8.70
CA ALA A 414 -7.81 -12.38 -9.95
C ALA A 414 -6.99 -12.95 -11.11
N VAL A 415 -7.61 -13.83 -11.88
CA VAL A 415 -7.00 -14.50 -13.05
C VAL A 415 -7.50 -13.79 -14.30
N LYS A 416 -6.59 -13.40 -15.18
CA LYS A 416 -6.93 -12.77 -16.47
C LYS A 416 -7.12 -13.82 -17.56
N PRO A 417 -7.73 -13.45 -18.71
CA PRO A 417 -7.89 -14.36 -19.85
C PRO A 417 -6.56 -14.92 -20.40
N ASP A 418 -5.46 -14.17 -20.27
CA ASP A 418 -4.11 -14.60 -20.68
C ASP A 418 -3.41 -15.54 -19.68
N GLY A 419 -4.09 -15.93 -18.60
CA GLY A 419 -3.56 -16.77 -17.53
C GLY A 419 -2.71 -16.03 -16.50
N SER A 420 -2.42 -14.73 -16.70
CA SER A 420 -1.70 -13.92 -15.71
C SER A 420 -2.57 -13.66 -14.47
N VAL A 421 -1.93 -13.52 -13.31
CA VAL A 421 -2.61 -13.47 -12.02
C VAL A 421 -2.26 -12.20 -11.26
N LYS A 422 -3.29 -11.46 -10.82
CA LYS A 422 -3.19 -10.32 -9.91
C LYS A 422 -3.46 -10.81 -8.49
N LYS A 423 -2.47 -10.69 -7.60
CA LYS A 423 -2.57 -11.05 -6.19
C LYS A 423 -2.64 -9.79 -5.32
N LYS A 424 -3.58 -9.72 -4.39
CA LYS A 424 -3.76 -8.58 -3.46
C LYS A 424 -3.84 -9.03 -2.01
N GLY A 425 -3.39 -8.16 -1.09
CA GLY A 425 -3.45 -8.39 0.35
C GLY A 425 -2.54 -9.53 0.79
N ALA A 426 -3.09 -10.51 1.49
CA ALA A 426 -2.39 -11.67 2.03
C ALA A 426 -1.76 -12.57 0.97
N TYR A 427 -2.16 -12.44 -0.29
CA TYR A 427 -1.59 -13.18 -1.43
C TYR A 427 -0.52 -12.38 -2.17
N ALA A 428 -0.33 -11.09 -1.84
CA ALA A 428 0.58 -10.20 -2.53
C ALA A 428 2.02 -10.70 -2.45
N GLU A 429 2.79 -10.43 -3.51
CA GLU A 429 4.22 -10.74 -3.53
C GLU A 429 4.96 -9.85 -2.53
N PRO A 430 6.03 -10.34 -1.89
CA PRO A 430 6.86 -9.55 -0.96
C PRO A 430 7.77 -8.57 -1.71
N LYS A 431 7.20 -7.80 -2.63
CA LYS A 431 7.86 -6.75 -3.41
C LYS A 431 7.43 -5.38 -2.90
N ILE A 432 8.29 -4.39 -3.11
CA ILE A 432 7.98 -3.00 -2.80
C ILE A 432 6.81 -2.53 -3.69
N VAL A 433 5.75 -2.06 -3.06
CA VAL A 433 4.59 -1.45 -3.73
C VAL A 433 4.23 -0.15 -3.03
N ALA A 434 4.50 1.00 -3.64
CA ALA A 434 4.21 2.32 -3.07
C ALA A 434 4.37 2.37 -1.52
N SER A 435 3.31 2.65 -0.78
CA SER A 435 3.29 2.78 0.69
C SER A 435 3.44 1.48 1.49
N SER A 436 3.73 0.34 0.86
CA SER A 436 3.82 -0.95 1.54
C SER A 436 4.93 -1.85 0.97
N TRP A 437 5.46 -2.69 1.84
CA TRP A 437 6.30 -3.82 1.47
C TRP A 437 5.80 -5.03 2.25
N PRO A 438 4.99 -5.91 1.64
CA PRO A 438 4.45 -7.07 2.32
C PRO A 438 5.57 -7.96 2.84
N SER A 439 5.40 -8.49 4.05
CA SER A 439 6.34 -9.47 4.59
C SER A 439 6.22 -10.79 3.83
N PRO A 440 7.33 -11.50 3.57
CA PRO A 440 7.33 -12.82 2.94
C PRO A 440 6.77 -13.86 3.92
N LEU A 441 5.45 -13.89 4.08
CA LEU A 441 4.75 -14.81 4.97
C LEU A 441 4.06 -15.88 4.14
N ASN A 442 4.46 -17.14 4.34
CA ASN A 442 3.83 -18.30 3.70
C ASN A 442 3.71 -18.16 2.18
N GLU A 443 4.73 -17.60 1.51
CA GLU A 443 4.72 -17.37 0.06
C GLU A 443 4.38 -18.65 -0.70
N VAL A 444 4.96 -19.78 -0.27
CA VAL A 444 4.70 -21.09 -0.88
C VAL A 444 3.22 -21.48 -0.81
N CYS A 445 2.47 -21.03 0.20
CA CYS A 445 1.04 -21.27 0.29
C CYS A 445 0.27 -20.42 -0.72
N SER A 446 0.66 -19.15 -0.91
CA SER A 446 0.08 -18.30 -1.96
C SER A 446 0.35 -18.89 -3.34
N ASP A 447 1.60 -19.30 -3.60
CA ASP A 447 2.01 -19.93 -4.87
C ASP A 447 1.25 -21.25 -5.11
N ALA A 448 1.12 -22.10 -4.09
CA ALA A 448 0.39 -23.36 -4.20
C ALA A 448 -1.11 -23.15 -4.47
N VAL A 449 -1.73 -22.15 -3.84
CA VAL A 449 -3.14 -21.80 -4.13
C VAL A 449 -3.28 -21.31 -5.56
N VAL A 450 -2.37 -20.46 -6.04
CA VAL A 450 -2.37 -19.96 -7.42
C VAL A 450 -2.23 -21.11 -8.42
N GLU A 451 -1.24 -21.98 -8.25
CA GLU A 451 -1.03 -23.15 -9.12
C GLU A 451 -2.24 -24.10 -9.11
N TYR A 452 -2.87 -24.29 -7.96
CA TYR A 452 -4.09 -25.09 -7.86
C TYR A 452 -5.27 -24.45 -8.61
N VAL A 453 -5.57 -23.18 -8.38
CA VAL A 453 -6.76 -22.54 -8.98
C VAL A 453 -6.61 -22.22 -10.46
N THR A 454 -5.37 -22.10 -10.96
CA THR A 454 -5.08 -21.80 -12.38
C THR A 454 -4.79 -23.05 -13.20
N LYS A 455 -4.07 -24.03 -12.65
CA LYS A 455 -3.57 -25.20 -13.39
C LYS A 455 -4.04 -26.55 -12.83
N GLY A 456 -4.77 -26.56 -11.72
CA GLY A 456 -5.21 -27.80 -11.07
C GLY A 456 -4.09 -28.59 -10.39
N VAL A 457 -2.90 -28.00 -10.18
CA VAL A 457 -1.79 -28.67 -9.51
C VAL A 457 -2.15 -28.91 -8.04
N PRO A 458 -2.13 -30.15 -7.54
CA PRO A 458 -2.40 -30.42 -6.13
C PRO A 458 -1.47 -29.62 -5.21
N ILE A 459 -2.04 -28.95 -4.20
CA ILE A 459 -1.33 -28.04 -3.28
C ILE A 459 -0.05 -28.65 -2.73
N PHE A 460 -0.10 -29.92 -2.29
CA PHE A 460 1.05 -30.60 -1.70
C PHE A 460 2.25 -30.67 -2.65
N LYS A 461 2.04 -30.82 -3.97
CA LYS A 461 3.14 -30.89 -4.94
C LYS A 461 3.93 -29.59 -4.97
N THR A 462 3.24 -28.44 -5.02
CA THR A 462 3.90 -27.13 -5.03
C THR A 462 4.65 -26.87 -3.73
N ILE A 463 4.07 -27.26 -2.59
CA ILE A 463 4.73 -27.10 -1.29
C ILE A 463 5.99 -27.97 -1.19
N HIS A 464 5.90 -29.26 -1.54
CA HIS A 464 7.03 -30.19 -1.46
C HIS A 464 8.13 -29.90 -2.48
N ALA A 465 7.80 -29.30 -3.62
CA ALA A 465 8.76 -28.89 -4.63
C ALA A 465 9.46 -27.56 -4.31
N CYS A 466 9.08 -26.86 -3.23
CA CYS A 466 9.63 -25.54 -2.92
C CYS A 466 11.09 -25.64 -2.45
N PRO A 467 12.06 -25.06 -3.18
CA PRO A 467 13.47 -25.12 -2.80
C PRO A 467 13.83 -24.11 -1.68
N ARG A 468 12.91 -23.17 -1.37
CA ARG A 468 13.14 -22.05 -0.45
C ARG A 468 12.67 -22.43 0.97
N HIS A 469 13.59 -22.84 1.85
CA HIS A 469 13.27 -23.09 3.27
C HIS A 469 12.66 -21.86 3.98
N SER A 470 13.05 -20.64 3.56
CA SER A 470 12.48 -19.38 4.07
C SER A 470 11.03 -19.13 3.64
N ALA A 471 10.58 -19.68 2.52
CA ALA A 471 9.20 -19.55 2.04
C ALA A 471 8.20 -20.40 2.84
N ILE A 472 8.71 -21.37 3.61
CA ILE A 472 7.94 -22.32 4.42
C ILE A 472 7.79 -21.84 5.88
N CYS A 473 8.67 -20.93 6.36
CA CYS A 473 8.79 -20.64 7.79
C CYS A 473 7.95 -19.43 8.25
N HIS A 474 7.06 -19.68 9.22
CA HIS A 474 6.26 -18.66 9.89
C HIS A 474 7.11 -17.92 10.95
N HIS A 475 7.44 -16.65 10.69
CA HIS A 475 8.35 -15.86 11.56
C HIS A 475 7.83 -15.68 13.00
N SER A 476 6.51 -15.76 13.21
CA SER A 476 5.87 -15.55 14.51
C SER A 476 6.14 -16.66 15.54
N HIS A 477 6.55 -17.87 15.13
CA HIS A 477 6.84 -18.97 16.05
C HIS A 477 8.29 -19.01 16.56
N CYS A 478 9.23 -18.33 15.90
CA CYS A 478 10.63 -18.30 16.36
C CYS A 478 10.84 -17.43 17.62
N GLN A 479 9.98 -16.43 17.86
CA GLN A 479 10.10 -15.55 19.03
C GLN A 479 9.61 -16.18 20.35
N ARG A 480 8.64 -17.10 20.32
CA ARG A 480 8.12 -17.73 21.56
C ARG A 480 9.08 -18.76 22.17
N ARG A 481 9.87 -19.47 21.35
CA ARG A 481 10.77 -20.54 21.83
C ARG A 481 12.04 -20.06 22.53
N ARG A 482 12.39 -18.77 22.49
CA ARG A 482 13.55 -18.23 23.23
C ARG A 482 13.22 -17.85 24.69
N ARG A 483 11.96 -17.51 25.02
CA ARG A 483 11.57 -17.22 26.41
C ARG A 483 11.43 -18.47 27.28
N GLU A 484 11.04 -19.60 26.70
CA GLU A 484 10.89 -20.87 27.45
C GLU A 484 12.22 -21.63 27.65
N ARG A 485 13.27 -21.30 26.88
CA ARG A 485 14.59 -21.95 27.00
C ARG A 485 15.49 -21.42 28.10
N ARG A 486 15.08 -20.38 28.84
CA ARG A 486 15.83 -19.87 30.01
C ARG A 486 15.45 -20.52 31.35
N GLN A 487 14.51 -21.47 31.37
CA GLN A 487 14.06 -22.10 32.63
C GLN A 487 14.40 -23.59 32.80
N VAL A 488 15.04 -24.25 31.83
CA VAL A 488 15.43 -25.66 31.97
C VAL A 488 16.82 -25.90 31.38
N SER A 489 17.85 -25.70 32.18
CA SER A 489 19.14 -26.38 32.00
C SER A 489 19.74 -26.68 33.37
N ARG A 490 19.56 -27.92 33.85
CA ARG A 490 20.48 -28.66 34.74
C ARG A 490 19.90 -30.05 35.02
N GLN A 491 20.00 -30.93 34.03
CA GLN A 491 20.41 -32.33 34.19
C GLN A 491 20.72 -32.85 32.79
N GLY A 492 21.91 -33.45 32.65
CA GLY A 492 22.53 -33.72 31.36
C GLY A 492 21.91 -34.91 30.65
N ASP A 493 21.75 -34.76 29.34
CA ASP A 493 21.82 -35.83 28.33
C ASP A 493 21.97 -35.19 26.93
N PRO A 494 22.59 -35.89 25.96
CA PRO A 494 22.99 -35.30 24.69
C PRO A 494 21.79 -35.00 23.78
N LEU A 495 21.73 -33.77 23.25
CA LEU A 495 20.73 -33.30 22.30
C LEU A 495 20.79 -34.08 20.98
N VAL A 496 19.76 -34.88 20.69
CA VAL A 496 19.44 -35.33 19.33
C VAL A 496 18.60 -34.23 18.64
N LEU A 497 19.12 -33.67 17.56
CA LEU A 497 18.40 -32.77 16.65
C LEU A 497 17.29 -33.58 15.95
N LEU A 498 16.04 -33.41 16.39
CA LEU A 498 14.89 -33.92 15.65
C LEU A 498 14.50 -32.96 14.53
N ASP A 499 14.70 -33.44 13.31
CA ASP A 499 14.33 -32.85 12.02
C ASP A 499 12.82 -32.58 11.94
N GLY A 500 12.45 -31.48 11.27
CA GLY A 500 11.07 -30.99 11.12
C GLY A 500 10.11 -31.96 10.42
N ARG A 501 10.62 -33.05 9.85
CA ARG A 501 9.85 -34.14 9.22
C ARG A 501 8.96 -34.90 10.21
N GLN A 502 9.43 -35.18 11.44
CA GLN A 502 8.68 -36.04 12.37
C GLN A 502 7.42 -35.38 12.99
N ARG A 503 7.31 -34.04 12.92
CA ARG A 503 6.11 -33.34 13.42
C ARG A 503 4.93 -33.36 12.44
N LEU A 504 5.17 -33.64 11.16
CA LEU A 504 4.10 -33.77 10.16
C LEU A 504 3.46 -35.16 10.22
N ASP A 505 4.23 -36.21 10.55
CA ASP A 505 3.70 -37.57 10.71
C ASP A 505 2.74 -37.69 11.91
N GLN A 506 2.95 -36.90 12.97
CA GLN A 506 2.04 -36.85 14.12
C GLN A 506 0.71 -36.13 13.82
N LEU A 507 0.67 -35.24 12.82
CA LEU A 507 -0.59 -34.65 12.34
C LEU A 507 -1.37 -35.62 11.44
N GLN A 508 -0.67 -36.59 10.83
CA GLN A 508 -1.28 -37.61 9.98
C GLN A 508 -2.03 -38.68 10.80
N THR A 509 -1.63 -38.93 12.05
CA THR A 509 -2.31 -39.88 12.95
C THR A 509 -3.56 -39.31 13.61
N ALA A 510 -3.74 -37.98 13.62
CA ALA A 510 -4.94 -37.33 14.16
C ALA A 510 -6.06 -37.14 13.12
N TYR A 511 -5.77 -37.32 11.82
CA TYR A 511 -6.74 -37.15 10.73
C TYR A 511 -7.34 -38.47 10.22
N SER A 512 -6.94 -39.61 10.80
CA SER A 512 -7.41 -40.94 10.40
C SER A 512 -8.61 -41.47 11.17
N ASP A 513 -9.11 -40.76 12.20
CA ASP A 513 -10.08 -41.35 13.15
C ASP A 513 -11.34 -40.52 13.44
N ASP A 514 -11.77 -39.64 12.52
CA ASP A 514 -13.07 -38.94 12.66
C ASP A 514 -14.00 -39.28 11.47
N ARG A 515 -14.88 -40.27 11.68
CA ARG A 515 -15.75 -40.86 10.65
C ARG A 515 -17.02 -40.05 10.35
N ASP A 516 -17.19 -38.82 10.85
CA ASP A 516 -18.45 -38.07 10.75
C ASP A 516 -18.30 -36.60 10.27
N HIS A 517 -17.46 -36.31 9.27
CA HIS A 517 -17.36 -34.96 8.70
C HIS A 517 -18.23 -34.75 7.42
N PRO A 518 -19.05 -33.68 7.30
CA PRO A 518 -20.16 -33.59 6.32
C PRO A 518 -19.80 -33.30 4.84
N LEU A 519 -18.58 -33.58 4.38
CA LEU A 519 -18.10 -33.21 3.03
C LEU A 519 -18.14 -34.34 1.98
N ARG A 520 -18.79 -35.47 2.26
CA ARG A 520 -19.08 -36.53 1.27
C ARG A 520 -20.57 -36.61 0.91
N ARG A 521 -21.12 -35.58 0.27
CA ARG A 521 -22.42 -35.68 -0.44
C ARG A 521 -22.47 -34.73 -1.64
N ILE A 522 -21.49 -34.79 -2.52
CA ILE A 522 -21.63 -34.38 -3.92
C ILE A 522 -20.76 -35.36 -4.71
N VAL A 523 -21.27 -35.89 -5.83
CA VAL A 523 -20.71 -36.97 -6.68
C VAL A 523 -21.22 -38.38 -6.32
N THR A 524 -22.47 -38.67 -6.70
CA THR A 524 -22.88 -39.92 -7.38
C THR A 524 -24.36 -39.84 -7.76
N THR A 525 -24.67 -39.41 -8.99
CA THR A 525 -25.82 -39.89 -9.79
C THR A 525 -25.71 -39.31 -11.20
N HIS A 526 -25.15 -40.08 -12.12
CA HIS A 526 -25.56 -40.17 -13.53
C HIS A 526 -24.85 -41.39 -14.14
N SER A 527 -25.56 -42.50 -14.10
CA SER A 527 -25.64 -43.48 -15.19
C SER A 527 -26.99 -43.28 -15.86
#